data_AF-A0A522C9V6-F1
#
_entry.id   AF-A0A522C9V6-F1
#
_cell.length_a   1.000
_cell.length_b   1.000
_cell.length_c   1.000
_cell.angle_alpha   90.00
_cell.angle_beta   90.00
_cell.angle_gamma   90.00
#
_symmetry.space_group_name_H-M   'P 1'
#
loop_
_entity.id
_entity.type
_entity.pdbx_description
1 polymer ?
#
loop_
_entity_poly.entity_id
_entity_poly.type
_entity_poly.pdbx_seq_one_letter_code
_entity_poly.pdbx_strand_id
1 'polypeptide(L)'
;MPVASRARGSEDLITSAAGTWLILALFSDGWAHFNVPELEGFFTPWHGALYSGFAATALWVAVLGLRRGVTPSRGLLHPLHALRSLPVGYPLAGVGVVVFALGGAADLLWHETLGVEVGIDALLSPSHLTLFLGGTLLLTAPLRGAWSAPDGAAGLPARLPELLSLALTTSLTGFFLLYSSAFLRPGVDEAFVRLPEDAPGHEAAEIPAILTLTSFLVTTALLVVPVLLLAKRGSVPRGAVPLLVVPLVWLSVSLDELEQAPLAIA
;
A
#
# COMPACT_ATOMS: atom_id res chain seq x y z
N MET A 1 18.62 -24.38 -16.20
CA MET A 1 17.42 -23.56 -16.52
C MET A 1 17.91 -22.17 -16.89
N PRO A 2 17.30 -21.46 -17.85
CA PRO A 2 17.66 -20.06 -18.12
C PRO A 2 17.42 -19.25 -16.84
N VAL A 3 18.41 -18.46 -16.43
CA VAL A 3 18.26 -17.51 -15.32
C VAL A 3 17.19 -16.49 -15.75
N ALA A 4 16.17 -16.28 -14.91
CA ALA A 4 15.16 -15.27 -15.18
C ALA A 4 15.83 -13.91 -15.41
N SER A 5 15.56 -13.28 -16.54
CA SER A 5 16.14 -11.98 -16.85
C SER A 5 15.57 -10.90 -15.94
N ARG A 6 16.33 -9.84 -15.66
CA ARG A 6 15.80 -8.68 -14.94
C ARG A 6 14.89 -7.83 -15.82
N ALA A 7 13.99 -7.09 -15.19
CA ALA A 7 13.22 -6.05 -15.85
C ALA A 7 14.15 -4.90 -16.27
N ARG A 8 13.82 -4.22 -17.37
CA ARG A 8 14.46 -2.96 -17.74
C ARG A 8 13.95 -1.86 -16.82
N GLY A 9 14.74 -0.81 -16.60
CA GLY A 9 14.30 0.34 -15.80
C GLY A 9 13.00 0.98 -16.33
N SER A 10 12.81 1.01 -17.65
CA SER A 10 11.54 1.46 -18.25
C SER A 10 10.36 0.53 -17.97
N GLU A 11 10.59 -0.78 -17.86
CA GLU A 11 9.55 -1.74 -17.50
C GLU A 11 9.11 -1.56 -16.03
N ASP A 12 10.09 -1.33 -15.14
CA ASP A 12 9.82 -1.03 -13.73
C ASP A 12 9.15 0.34 -13.54
N LEU A 13 9.45 1.33 -14.37
CA LEU A 13 8.75 2.63 -14.36
C LEU A 13 7.29 2.48 -14.77
N ILE A 14 6.98 1.64 -15.77
CA ILE A 14 5.58 1.40 -16.18
C ILE A 14 4.82 0.69 -15.05
N THR A 15 5.45 -0.29 -14.38
CA THR A 15 4.88 -0.93 -13.19
C THR A 15 4.62 0.09 -12.08
N SER A 16 5.58 0.99 -11.84
CA SER A 16 5.44 2.05 -10.83
C SER A 16 4.32 3.02 -11.19
N ALA A 17 4.18 3.41 -12.46
CA ALA A 17 3.11 4.30 -12.92
C ALA A 17 1.71 3.66 -12.78
N ALA A 18 1.57 2.38 -13.14
CA ALA A 18 0.32 1.64 -12.93
C ALA A 18 0.00 1.50 -11.43
N GLY A 19 1.03 1.22 -10.62
CA GLY A 19 0.91 1.19 -9.16
C GLY A 19 0.53 2.54 -8.55
N THR A 20 1.04 3.66 -9.08
CA THR A 20 0.63 5.01 -8.68
C THR A 20 -0.86 5.22 -8.95
N TRP A 21 -1.37 4.83 -10.12
CA TRP A 21 -2.80 4.92 -10.39
C TRP A 21 -3.63 4.11 -9.39
N LEU A 22 -3.21 2.87 -9.10
CA LEU A 22 -3.84 2.03 -8.08
C LEU A 22 -3.87 2.70 -6.69
N ILE A 23 -2.76 3.27 -6.24
CA ILE A 23 -2.67 3.92 -4.92
C ILE A 23 -3.48 5.22 -4.87
N LEU A 24 -3.41 6.06 -5.90
CA LEU A 24 -4.21 7.28 -5.94
C LEU A 24 -5.71 6.95 -5.92
N ALA A 25 -6.13 5.92 -6.65
CA ALA A 25 -7.51 5.48 -6.64
C ALA A 25 -7.93 4.88 -5.29
N LEU A 26 -7.06 4.13 -4.61
CA LEU A 26 -7.29 3.64 -3.25
C LEU A 26 -7.51 4.78 -2.25
N PHE A 27 -6.65 5.80 -2.25
CA PHE A 27 -6.84 6.94 -1.37
C PHE A 27 -8.07 7.76 -1.75
N SER A 28 -8.41 7.84 -3.04
CA SER A 28 -9.64 8.47 -3.48
C SER A 28 -10.88 7.73 -2.97
N ASP A 29 -10.83 6.40 -2.90
CA ASP A 29 -11.89 5.55 -2.36
C ASP A 29 -12.01 5.68 -0.84
N GLY A 30 -10.89 5.67 -0.13
CA GLY A 30 -10.85 6.02 1.30
C GLY A 30 -11.46 7.40 1.56
N TRP A 31 -11.09 8.42 0.78
CA TRP A 31 -11.68 9.75 0.91
C TRP A 31 -13.20 9.72 0.78
N ALA A 32 -13.75 8.93 -0.15
CA ALA A 32 -15.19 8.83 -0.33
C ALA A 32 -15.87 8.23 0.91
N HIS A 33 -15.26 7.22 1.55
CA HIS A 33 -15.77 6.64 2.79
C HIS A 33 -15.75 7.61 3.99
N PHE A 34 -14.83 8.58 4.02
CA PHE A 34 -14.81 9.62 5.06
C PHE A 34 -15.83 10.74 4.80
N ASN A 35 -16.04 11.12 3.53
CA ASN A 35 -16.63 12.41 3.20
C ASN A 35 -17.95 12.35 2.42
N VAL A 36 -18.32 11.20 1.85
CA VAL A 36 -19.58 11.04 1.11
C VAL A 36 -20.63 10.41 2.04
N PRO A 37 -21.67 11.15 2.44
CA PRO A 37 -22.72 10.62 3.30
C PRO A 37 -23.45 9.46 2.64
N GLU A 38 -23.82 8.45 3.44
CA GLU A 38 -24.64 7.32 3.00
C GLU A 38 -24.04 6.55 1.80
N LEU A 39 -22.70 6.54 1.68
CA LEU A 39 -22.01 5.75 0.67
C LEU A 39 -22.14 4.25 1.00
N GLU A 40 -23.22 3.64 0.49
CA GLU A 40 -23.51 2.22 0.65
C GLU A 40 -23.34 1.47 -0.68
N GLY A 41 -22.64 0.33 -0.62
CA GLY A 41 -22.52 -0.60 -1.74
C GLY A 41 -21.14 -0.62 -2.42
N PHE A 42 -20.94 -1.60 -3.29
CA PHE A 42 -19.67 -1.83 -3.97
C PHE A 42 -19.51 -1.02 -5.27
N PHE A 43 -20.59 -0.80 -6.02
CA PHE A 43 -20.51 -0.17 -7.33
C PHE A 43 -20.49 1.35 -7.25
N THR A 44 -19.33 1.88 -6.86
CA THR A 44 -19.07 3.33 -6.77
C THR A 44 -18.07 3.77 -7.85
N PRO A 45 -18.05 5.05 -8.24
CA PRO A 45 -17.01 5.58 -9.13
C PRO A 45 -15.59 5.36 -8.59
N TRP A 46 -15.42 5.38 -7.27
CA TRP A 46 -14.15 5.21 -6.59
C TRP A 46 -13.65 3.77 -6.60
N HIS A 47 -14.51 2.80 -6.32
CA HIS A 47 -14.20 1.39 -6.59
C HIS A 47 -13.88 1.17 -8.07
N GLY A 48 -14.67 1.77 -8.97
CA GLY A 48 -14.39 1.74 -10.40
C GLY A 48 -12.97 2.22 -10.75
N ALA A 49 -12.53 3.33 -10.15
CA ALA A 49 -11.16 3.82 -10.27
C ALA A 49 -10.14 2.83 -9.68
N LEU A 50 -10.36 2.32 -8.47
CA LEU A 50 -9.48 1.37 -7.78
C LEU A 50 -9.25 0.11 -8.63
N TYR A 51 -10.34 -0.52 -9.09
CA TYR A 51 -10.28 -1.72 -9.91
C TYR A 51 -9.71 -1.46 -11.30
N SER A 52 -9.86 -0.24 -11.85
CA SER A 52 -9.15 0.14 -13.07
C SER A 52 -7.63 0.26 -12.86
N GLY A 53 -7.19 0.73 -11.69
CA GLY A 53 -5.78 0.75 -11.29
C GLY A 53 -5.18 -0.63 -11.13
N PHE A 54 -5.94 -1.51 -10.49
CA PHE A 54 -5.60 -2.92 -10.43
C PHE A 54 -5.53 -3.53 -11.83
N ALA A 55 -6.54 -3.33 -12.69
CA ALA A 55 -6.59 -3.87 -14.04
C ALA A 55 -5.40 -3.40 -14.90
N ALA A 56 -5.03 -2.12 -14.82
CA ALA A 56 -3.85 -1.57 -15.51
C ALA A 56 -2.56 -2.28 -15.05
N THR A 57 -2.40 -2.49 -13.74
CA THR A 57 -1.23 -3.17 -13.17
C THR A 57 -1.20 -4.64 -13.57
N ALA A 58 -2.32 -5.35 -13.47
CA ALA A 58 -2.44 -6.75 -13.85
C ALA A 58 -2.20 -6.97 -15.35
N LEU A 59 -2.77 -6.11 -16.20
CA LEU A 59 -2.54 -6.15 -17.65
C LEU A 59 -1.07 -5.93 -17.97
N TRP A 60 -0.41 -4.99 -17.28
CA TRP A 60 1.01 -4.76 -17.48
C TRP A 60 1.86 -5.98 -17.10
N VAL A 61 1.57 -6.63 -15.98
CA VAL A 61 2.25 -7.89 -15.58
C VAL A 61 2.01 -8.99 -16.62
N ALA A 62 0.79 -9.09 -17.16
CA ALA A 62 0.49 -10.03 -18.25
C ALA A 62 1.28 -9.70 -19.53
N VAL A 63 1.40 -8.42 -19.90
CA VAL A 63 2.22 -7.96 -21.03
C VAL A 63 3.69 -8.32 -20.83
N LEU A 64 4.24 -8.19 -19.62
CA LEU A 64 5.59 -8.67 -19.31
C LEU A 64 5.72 -10.18 -19.54
N GLY A 65 4.74 -10.96 -19.10
CA GLY A 65 4.67 -12.40 -19.40
C GLY A 65 4.69 -12.69 -20.90
N LEU A 66 3.85 -11.99 -21.68
CA LEU A 66 3.77 -12.14 -23.14
C LEU A 66 5.11 -11.81 -23.82
N ARG A 67 5.76 -10.71 -23.41
CA ARG A 67 7.10 -10.32 -23.90
C ARG A 67 8.15 -11.38 -23.62
N ARG A 68 7.95 -12.22 -22.59
CA ARG A 68 8.84 -13.34 -22.22
C ARG A 68 8.33 -14.71 -22.70
N GLY A 69 7.39 -14.72 -23.64
CA GLY A 69 6.93 -15.93 -24.32
C GLY A 69 5.85 -16.72 -23.58
N VAL A 70 5.25 -16.16 -22.53
CA VAL A 70 4.09 -16.76 -21.85
C VAL A 70 2.83 -16.41 -22.63
N THR A 71 2.31 -17.33 -23.43
CA THR A 71 1.00 -17.16 -24.07
C THR A 71 -0.14 -17.33 -23.03
N PRO A 72 -1.33 -16.74 -23.25
CA PRO A 72 -2.44 -16.87 -22.29
C PRO A 72 -2.83 -18.33 -22.02
N SER A 73 -2.95 -19.14 -23.08
CA SER A 73 -3.28 -20.57 -22.97
C SER A 73 -2.23 -21.35 -22.17
N ARG A 74 -0.94 -21.10 -22.43
CA ARG A 74 0.16 -21.76 -21.72
C ARG A 74 0.28 -21.28 -20.27
N GLY A 75 -0.02 -20.01 -20.01
CA GLY A 75 -0.01 -19.45 -18.67
C GLY A 75 -1.06 -20.08 -17.76
N LEU A 76 -2.27 -20.30 -18.30
CA LEU A 76 -3.35 -20.99 -17.57
C LEU A 76 -3.04 -22.47 -17.33
N LEU A 77 -2.49 -23.18 -18.32
CA LEU A 77 -2.16 -24.60 -18.19
C LEU A 77 -0.91 -24.87 -17.33
N HIS A 78 0.05 -23.93 -17.31
CA HIS A 78 1.32 -24.06 -16.59
C HIS A 78 1.66 -22.80 -15.79
N PRO A 79 0.89 -22.49 -14.72
CA PRO A 79 1.02 -21.24 -13.97
C PRO A 79 2.40 -21.07 -13.32
N LEU A 80 2.98 -22.14 -12.76
CA LEU A 80 4.32 -22.08 -12.16
C LEU A 80 5.40 -21.75 -13.19
N HIS A 81 5.24 -22.21 -14.44
CA HIS A 81 6.16 -21.87 -15.52
C HIS A 81 5.99 -20.40 -15.93
N ALA A 82 4.74 -19.93 -16.07
CA ALA A 82 4.45 -18.52 -16.36
C ALA A 82 5.06 -17.57 -15.33
N LEU A 83 4.89 -17.87 -14.04
CA LEU A 83 5.47 -17.07 -12.96
C LEU A 83 7.00 -17.05 -13.03
N ARG A 84 7.65 -18.18 -13.32
CA ARG A 84 9.13 -18.27 -13.45
C ARG A 84 9.68 -17.57 -14.69
N SER A 85 8.86 -17.38 -15.72
CA SER A 85 9.22 -16.65 -16.94
C SER A 85 9.15 -15.13 -16.77
N LEU A 86 8.49 -14.63 -15.72
CA LEU A 86 8.47 -13.21 -15.39
C LEU A 86 9.86 -12.69 -14.97
N PRO A 87 10.12 -11.39 -15.10
CA PRO A 87 11.39 -10.82 -14.67
C PRO A 87 11.64 -11.01 -13.17
N VAL A 88 12.92 -11.00 -12.75
CA VAL A 88 13.26 -11.10 -11.32
C VAL A 88 12.47 -10.08 -10.49
N GLY A 89 11.85 -10.53 -9.39
CA GLY A 89 10.96 -9.71 -8.55
C GLY A 89 9.47 -9.75 -8.92
N TYR A 90 9.14 -10.08 -10.17
CA TYR A 90 7.75 -10.14 -10.67
C TYR A 90 6.99 -11.46 -10.48
N PRO A 91 7.59 -12.65 -10.19
CA PRO A 91 6.81 -13.84 -9.92
C PRO A 91 5.79 -13.63 -8.79
N LEU A 92 6.19 -12.91 -7.73
CA LEU A 92 5.29 -12.55 -6.63
C LEU A 92 4.24 -11.51 -7.05
N ALA A 93 4.52 -10.61 -8.00
CA ALA A 93 3.48 -9.75 -8.54
C ALA A 93 2.44 -10.55 -9.34
N GLY A 94 2.86 -11.57 -10.09
CA GLY A 94 1.92 -12.50 -10.74
C GLY A 94 1.01 -13.23 -9.74
N VAL A 95 1.55 -13.64 -8.57
CA VAL A 95 0.74 -14.15 -7.45
C VAL A 95 -0.18 -13.06 -6.90
N GLY A 96 0.35 -11.84 -6.73
CA GLY A 96 -0.41 -10.67 -6.27
C GLY A 96 -1.62 -10.34 -7.15
N VAL A 97 -1.51 -10.50 -8.48
CA VAL A 97 -2.67 -10.36 -9.39
C VAL A 97 -3.80 -11.30 -9.00
N VAL A 98 -3.49 -12.58 -8.75
CA VAL A 98 -4.49 -13.59 -8.40
C VAL A 98 -5.06 -13.31 -7.01
N VAL A 99 -4.20 -13.03 -6.03
CA VAL A 99 -4.63 -12.73 -4.65
C VAL A 99 -5.53 -11.50 -4.60
N PHE A 100 -5.15 -10.42 -5.29
CA PHE A 100 -5.96 -9.20 -5.33
C PHE A 100 -7.31 -9.43 -6.04
N ALA A 101 -7.32 -10.17 -7.16
CA ALA A 101 -8.56 -10.51 -7.85
C ALA A 101 -9.52 -11.33 -6.97
N LEU A 102 -8.99 -12.29 -6.20
CA LEU A 102 -9.77 -13.07 -5.24
C LEU A 102 -10.26 -12.20 -4.07
N GLY A 103 -9.41 -11.31 -3.56
CA GLY A 103 -9.76 -10.33 -2.54
C GLY A 103 -10.91 -9.45 -2.99
N GLY A 104 -10.85 -8.89 -4.19
CA GLY A 104 -11.91 -8.03 -4.73
C GLY A 104 -13.20 -8.75 -5.06
N ALA A 105 -13.13 -10.02 -5.47
CA ALA A 105 -14.33 -10.85 -5.64
C ALA A 105 -14.99 -11.17 -4.28
N ALA A 106 -14.18 -11.44 -3.24
CA ALA A 106 -14.67 -11.63 -1.89
C ALA A 106 -15.26 -10.34 -1.32
N ASP A 107 -14.64 -9.21 -1.63
CA ASP A 107 -15.10 -7.87 -1.23
C ASP A 107 -16.47 -7.54 -1.83
N LEU A 108 -16.63 -7.71 -3.14
CA LEU A 108 -17.91 -7.60 -3.82
C LEU A 108 -18.97 -8.50 -3.17
N LEU A 109 -18.64 -9.77 -2.96
CA LEU A 109 -19.59 -10.72 -2.37
C LEU A 109 -19.99 -10.30 -0.94
N TRP A 110 -19.05 -9.78 -0.16
CA TRP A 110 -19.31 -9.28 1.18
C TRP A 110 -20.29 -8.11 1.14
N HIS A 111 -20.01 -7.09 0.33
CA HIS A 111 -20.88 -5.91 0.19
C HIS A 111 -22.31 -6.29 -0.22
N GLU A 112 -22.47 -7.23 -1.16
CA GLU A 112 -23.79 -7.65 -1.66
C GLU A 112 -24.57 -8.56 -0.70
N THR A 113 -23.90 -9.25 0.24
CA THR A 113 -24.56 -10.24 1.12
C THR A 113 -24.67 -9.80 2.58
N LEU A 114 -23.70 -9.03 3.08
CA LEU A 114 -23.59 -8.61 4.49
C LEU A 114 -23.69 -7.09 4.65
N GLY A 115 -23.73 -6.34 3.54
CA GLY A 115 -23.64 -4.88 3.55
C GLY A 115 -22.20 -4.40 3.71
N VAL A 116 -22.02 -3.07 3.77
CA VAL A 116 -20.71 -2.46 4.01
C VAL A 116 -20.32 -2.70 5.48
N GLU A 117 -19.57 -3.77 5.70
CA GLU A 117 -18.73 -4.01 6.88
C GLU A 117 -19.40 -3.77 8.23
N VAL A 118 -20.63 -4.30 8.36
CA VAL A 118 -21.38 -4.32 9.61
C VAL A 118 -20.60 -5.07 10.69
N GLY A 119 -20.08 -4.33 11.67
CA GLY A 119 -19.52 -4.88 12.91
C GLY A 119 -18.00 -4.98 13.01
N ILE A 120 -17.24 -4.54 12.00
CA ILE A 120 -15.77 -4.43 12.04
C ILE A 120 -15.31 -3.18 11.28
N ASP A 121 -14.15 -2.64 11.64
CA ASP A 121 -13.49 -1.59 10.83
C ASP A 121 -13.13 -2.16 9.46
N ALA A 122 -13.43 -1.40 8.41
CA ALA A 122 -13.27 -1.77 7.02
C ALA A 122 -11.91 -2.37 6.69
N LEU A 123 -10.88 -1.70 7.18
CA LEU A 123 -9.48 -2.03 6.92
C LEU A 123 -9.07 -3.39 7.52
N LEU A 124 -9.86 -3.91 8.46
CA LEU A 124 -9.59 -5.16 9.17
C LEU A 124 -10.41 -6.33 8.64
N SER A 125 -11.27 -6.12 7.64
CA SER A 125 -12.07 -7.20 7.08
C SER A 125 -11.21 -8.19 6.27
N PRO A 126 -11.59 -9.49 6.22
CA PRO A 126 -10.80 -10.49 5.50
C PRO A 126 -10.61 -10.19 4.01
N SER A 127 -11.58 -9.56 3.34
CA SER A 127 -11.47 -9.16 1.93
C SER A 127 -10.41 -8.07 1.76
N HIS A 128 -10.47 -7.01 2.56
CA HIS A 128 -9.51 -5.91 2.55
C HIS A 128 -8.09 -6.35 2.90
N LEU A 129 -7.90 -7.23 3.89
CA LEU A 129 -6.57 -7.79 4.20
C LEU A 129 -6.01 -8.65 3.05
N THR A 130 -6.90 -9.32 2.29
CA THR A 130 -6.50 -10.06 1.08
C THR A 130 -6.11 -9.11 -0.05
N LEU A 131 -6.86 -8.02 -0.24
CA LEU A 131 -6.52 -6.94 -1.17
C LEU A 131 -5.19 -6.29 -0.81
N PHE A 132 -4.96 -6.00 0.48
CA PHE A 132 -3.68 -5.49 1.00
C PHE A 132 -2.51 -6.42 0.66
N LEU A 133 -2.67 -7.72 0.89
CA LEU A 133 -1.65 -8.72 0.56
C LEU A 133 -1.37 -8.74 -0.94
N GLY A 134 -2.41 -8.80 -1.78
CA GLY A 134 -2.28 -8.77 -3.24
C GLY A 134 -1.59 -7.50 -3.74
N GLY A 135 -2.00 -6.34 -3.22
CA GLY A 135 -1.44 -5.03 -3.55
C GLY A 135 0.02 -4.93 -3.14
N THR A 136 0.38 -5.38 -1.94
CA THR A 136 1.76 -5.43 -1.45
C THR A 136 2.63 -6.29 -2.36
N LEU A 137 2.15 -7.46 -2.76
CA LEU A 137 2.87 -8.36 -3.66
C LEU A 137 3.09 -7.72 -5.05
N LEU A 138 2.11 -6.98 -5.57
CA LEU A 138 2.22 -6.23 -6.83
C LEU A 138 3.23 -5.08 -6.72
N LEU A 139 3.02 -4.18 -5.77
CA LEU A 139 3.73 -2.90 -5.66
C LEU A 139 5.21 -3.08 -5.31
N THR A 140 5.57 -4.15 -4.62
CA THR A 140 6.98 -4.44 -4.27
C THR A 140 7.78 -5.12 -5.38
N ALA A 141 7.22 -5.37 -6.58
CA ALA A 141 7.96 -6.03 -7.67
C ALA A 141 9.24 -5.31 -8.09
N PRO A 142 9.22 -3.99 -8.41
CA PRO A 142 10.44 -3.26 -8.73
C PRO A 142 11.45 -3.27 -7.58
N LEU A 143 11.01 -3.12 -6.33
CA LEU A 143 11.87 -3.18 -5.14
C LEU A 143 12.59 -4.54 -5.05
N ARG A 144 11.86 -5.65 -5.17
CA ARG A 144 12.46 -7.01 -5.15
C ARG A 144 13.42 -7.23 -6.32
N GLY A 145 13.09 -6.73 -7.52
CA GLY A 145 13.96 -6.82 -8.70
C GLY A 145 15.22 -5.95 -8.59
N ALA A 146 15.16 -4.85 -7.84
CA ALA A 146 16.31 -4.01 -7.51
C ALA A 146 17.21 -4.68 -6.46
N TRP A 147 16.62 -5.31 -5.44
CA TRP A 147 17.33 -6.01 -4.36
C TRP A 147 18.04 -7.29 -4.79
N SER A 148 17.71 -7.84 -5.96
CA SER A 148 18.45 -8.98 -6.54
C SER A 148 19.74 -8.55 -7.26
N ALA A 149 20.06 -7.26 -7.30
CA ALA A 149 21.25 -6.72 -7.95
C ALA A 149 22.38 -6.51 -6.95
N PRO A 150 23.65 -6.64 -7.36
CA PRO A 150 24.76 -6.07 -6.61
C PRO A 150 24.55 -4.57 -6.41
N ASP A 151 24.91 -4.06 -5.23
CA ASP A 151 24.84 -2.63 -4.93
C ASP A 151 25.76 -1.86 -5.89
N GLY A 152 25.14 -1.03 -6.71
CA GLY A 152 25.84 -0.04 -7.53
C GLY A 152 25.60 1.34 -6.95
N ALA A 153 26.64 2.15 -6.81
CA ALA A 153 26.51 3.58 -6.52
C ALA A 153 25.82 4.27 -7.70
N ALA A 154 24.50 4.28 -7.70
CA ALA A 154 23.69 4.83 -8.77
C ALA A 154 22.84 5.99 -8.22
N GLY A 155 22.82 7.11 -8.97
CA GLY A 155 22.04 8.29 -8.63
C GLY A 155 20.52 8.06 -8.66
N LEU A 156 19.77 9.07 -8.23
CA LEU A 156 18.30 9.03 -8.11
C LEU A 156 17.57 8.45 -9.35
N PRO A 157 17.90 8.83 -10.60
CA PRO A 157 17.17 8.31 -11.77
C PRO A 157 17.24 6.79 -11.93
N ALA A 158 18.39 6.19 -11.57
CA ALA A 158 18.59 4.74 -11.68
C ALA A 158 17.87 3.97 -10.57
N ARG A 159 17.62 4.61 -9.41
CA ARG A 159 16.89 4.03 -8.27
C ARG A 159 15.42 4.44 -8.23
N LEU A 160 14.96 5.28 -9.16
CA LEU A 160 13.61 5.82 -9.12
C LEU A 160 12.51 4.73 -9.06
N PRO A 161 12.54 3.64 -9.85
CA PRO A 161 11.47 2.63 -9.78
C PRO A 161 11.43 1.88 -8.44
N GLU A 162 12.60 1.63 -7.86
CA GLU A 162 12.73 1.02 -6.53
C GLU A 162 12.15 1.96 -5.45
N LEU A 163 12.50 3.25 -5.52
CA LEU A 163 12.02 4.26 -4.56
C LEU A 163 10.51 4.48 -4.69
N LEU A 164 9.97 4.52 -5.91
CA LEU A 164 8.53 4.59 -6.15
C LEU A 164 7.82 3.34 -5.62
N SER A 165 8.35 2.15 -5.90
CA SER A 165 7.82 0.89 -5.38
C SER A 165 7.78 0.87 -3.85
N LEU A 166 8.83 1.37 -3.19
CA LEU A 166 8.87 1.49 -1.73
C LEU A 166 7.88 2.55 -1.22
N ALA A 167 7.82 3.73 -1.84
CA ALA A 167 6.88 4.79 -1.46
C ALA A 167 5.43 4.31 -1.60
N LEU A 168 5.05 3.71 -2.72
CA LEU A 168 3.72 3.17 -2.97
C LEU A 168 3.33 2.07 -1.99
N THR A 169 4.26 1.16 -1.67
CA THR A 169 4.01 0.11 -0.66
C THR A 169 3.87 0.71 0.74
N THR A 170 4.64 1.74 1.05
CA THR A 170 4.54 2.47 2.33
C THR A 170 3.20 3.20 2.40
N SER A 171 2.75 3.85 1.33
CA SER A 171 1.43 4.47 1.23
C SER A 171 0.29 3.46 1.39
N LEU A 172 0.38 2.29 0.75
CA LEU A 172 -0.58 1.20 0.95
C LEU A 172 -0.63 0.76 2.42
N THR A 173 0.53 0.57 3.04
CA THR A 173 0.62 0.16 4.45
C THR A 173 0.05 1.24 5.37
N GLY A 174 0.33 2.51 5.07
CA GLY A 174 -0.23 3.65 5.80
C GLY A 174 -1.76 3.73 5.68
N PHE A 175 -2.31 3.46 4.51
CA PHE A 175 -3.76 3.38 4.29
C PHE A 175 -4.41 2.32 5.18
N PHE A 176 -3.79 1.14 5.31
CA PHE A 176 -4.29 0.09 6.19
C PHE A 176 -4.02 0.34 7.68
N LEU A 177 -3.28 1.39 8.02
CA LEU A 177 -2.97 1.81 9.38
C LEU A 177 -3.64 3.13 9.76
N LEU A 178 -4.59 3.64 8.97
CA LEU A 178 -5.25 4.94 9.21
C LEU A 178 -5.88 5.04 10.59
N TYR A 179 -6.47 3.95 11.10
CA TYR A 179 -7.01 3.87 12.46
C TYR A 179 -5.96 4.06 13.56
N SER A 180 -4.67 4.09 13.22
CA SER A 180 -3.51 4.35 14.08
C SER A 180 -2.58 5.44 13.53
N SER A 181 -3.06 6.24 12.59
CA SER A 181 -2.26 7.29 11.96
C SER A 181 -2.18 8.54 12.84
N ALA A 182 -0.96 9.00 13.11
CA ALA A 182 -0.71 10.29 13.76
C ALA A 182 -0.99 11.49 12.84
N PHE A 183 -1.26 11.28 11.55
CA PHE A 183 -1.62 12.35 10.60
C PHE A 183 -3.11 12.68 10.59
N LEU A 184 -3.96 11.73 10.99
CA LEU A 184 -5.41 11.92 11.02
C LEU A 184 -5.95 12.11 12.42
N ARG A 185 -5.27 11.55 13.44
CA ARG A 185 -5.72 11.72 14.82
C ARG A 185 -5.13 12.99 15.42
N PRO A 186 -5.95 13.95 15.85
CA PRO A 186 -5.46 15.04 16.68
C PRO A 186 -4.82 14.43 17.93
N GLY A 187 -3.67 14.99 18.35
CA GLY A 187 -3.05 14.63 19.61
C GLY A 187 -4.03 14.87 20.77
N VAL A 188 -3.85 14.15 21.87
CA VAL A 188 -4.66 14.40 23.05
C VAL A 188 -4.20 15.72 23.68
N ASP A 189 -5.09 16.72 23.70
CA ASP A 189 -4.90 18.00 24.39
C ASP A 189 -5.18 17.90 25.90
N GLU A 190 -5.72 16.77 26.36
CA GLU A 190 -6.00 16.52 27.77
C GLU A 190 -4.76 16.04 28.54
N ALA A 191 -4.59 16.53 29.76
CA ALA A 191 -3.52 16.08 30.62
C ALA A 191 -3.73 14.62 31.03
N PHE A 192 -2.69 13.79 30.88
CA PHE A 192 -2.71 12.41 31.38
C PHE A 192 -2.97 12.40 32.90
N VAL A 193 -4.09 11.78 33.31
CA VAL A 193 -4.45 11.61 34.72
C VAL A 193 -4.20 10.16 35.11
N ARG A 194 -3.20 9.94 35.96
CA ARG A 194 -2.94 8.61 36.51
C ARG A 194 -3.91 8.30 37.65
N LEU A 195 -4.87 7.42 37.39
CA LEU A 195 -5.74 6.86 38.43
C LEU A 195 -5.08 5.58 39.01
N PRO A 196 -5.32 5.24 40.29
CA PRO A 196 -4.96 3.92 40.82
C PRO A 196 -5.55 2.79 39.97
N GLU A 197 -4.87 1.65 39.88
CA GLU A 197 -5.27 0.50 39.03
C GLU A 197 -6.69 -0.01 39.35
N ASP A 198 -7.06 -0.01 40.62
CA ASP A 198 -8.40 -0.45 41.08
C ASP A 198 -9.48 0.64 41.01
N ALA A 199 -9.13 1.85 40.55
CA ALA A 199 -10.07 2.97 40.56
C ALA A 199 -11.10 2.85 39.41
N PRO A 200 -12.39 3.17 39.65
CA PRO A 200 -13.37 3.25 38.59
C PRO A 200 -12.92 4.23 37.49
N GLY A 201 -12.96 3.78 36.23
CA GLY A 201 -12.57 4.60 35.09
C GLY A 201 -11.06 4.67 34.82
N HIS A 202 -10.22 3.88 35.51
CA HIS A 202 -8.78 3.80 35.24
C HIS A 202 -8.46 3.57 33.75
N GLU A 203 -9.04 2.52 33.14
CA GLU A 203 -8.81 2.24 31.71
C GLU A 203 -9.25 3.39 30.80
N ALA A 204 -10.43 3.97 31.05
CA ALA A 204 -10.96 5.07 30.24
C ALA A 204 -10.06 6.32 30.29
N ALA A 205 -9.42 6.58 31.44
CA ALA A 205 -8.49 7.69 31.61
C ALA A 205 -7.15 7.47 30.88
N GLU A 206 -6.71 6.23 30.71
CA GLU A 206 -5.44 5.91 30.04
C GLU A 206 -5.58 5.72 28.52
N ILE A 207 -6.77 5.31 28.03
CA ILE A 207 -7.02 5.05 26.59
C ILE A 207 -6.54 6.19 25.68
N PRO A 208 -6.84 7.48 25.93
CA PRO A 208 -6.41 8.56 25.05
C PRO A 208 -4.87 8.60 24.92
N ALA A 209 -4.15 8.53 26.04
CA ALA A 209 -2.69 8.54 26.05
C ALA A 209 -2.09 7.31 25.35
N ILE A 210 -2.68 6.14 25.56
CA ILE A 210 -2.29 4.89 24.89
C ILE A 210 -2.48 5.01 23.38
N LEU A 211 -3.62 5.55 22.92
CA LEU A 211 -3.91 5.72 21.50
C LEU A 211 -2.99 6.75 20.84
N THR A 212 -2.68 7.87 21.51
CA THR A 212 -1.72 8.87 21.01
C THR A 212 -0.32 8.27 20.90
N LEU A 213 0.17 7.63 21.96
CA LEU A 213 1.49 6.99 21.95
C LEU A 213 1.57 5.90 20.88
N THR A 214 0.54 5.07 20.76
CA THR A 214 0.45 4.03 19.72
C THR A 214 0.51 4.65 18.34
N SER A 215 -0.28 5.70 18.10
CA SER A 215 -0.33 6.34 16.78
C SER A 215 1.02 6.97 16.41
N PHE A 216 1.70 7.59 17.38
CA PHE A 216 3.04 8.14 17.20
C PHE A 216 4.09 7.05 16.89
N LEU A 217 4.12 5.98 17.68
CA LEU A 217 5.09 4.89 17.50
C LEU A 217 4.88 4.13 16.18
N VAL A 218 3.62 3.82 15.83
CA VAL A 218 3.27 3.14 14.58
C VAL A 218 3.60 4.00 13.37
N THR A 219 3.22 5.29 13.39
CA THR A 219 3.53 6.23 12.30
C THR A 219 5.04 6.43 12.16
N THR A 220 5.77 6.53 13.28
CA THR A 220 7.24 6.60 13.27
C THR A 220 7.84 5.35 12.63
N ALA A 221 7.39 4.16 13.03
CA ALA A 221 7.88 2.90 12.43
C ALA A 221 7.58 2.84 10.93
N LEU A 222 6.37 3.25 10.52
CA LEU A 222 5.95 3.30 9.11
C LEU A 222 6.86 4.20 8.27
N LEU A 223 7.34 5.33 8.81
CA LEU A 223 8.26 6.24 8.12
C LEU A 223 9.72 5.77 8.16
N VAL A 224 10.17 5.30 9.32
CA VAL A 224 11.58 4.99 9.58
C VAL A 224 12.00 3.67 8.95
N VAL A 225 11.17 2.62 9.03
CA VAL A 225 11.52 1.28 8.51
C VAL A 225 11.86 1.32 7.02
N PRO A 226 11.07 1.95 6.13
CA PRO A 226 11.43 2.08 4.72
C PRO A 226 12.76 2.80 4.49
N VAL A 227 13.05 3.86 5.26
CA VAL A 227 14.33 4.60 5.16
C VAL A 227 15.50 3.70 5.59
N LEU A 228 15.33 2.92 6.66
CA LEU A 228 16.35 1.94 7.09
C LEU A 228 16.56 0.84 6.04
N LEU A 229 15.50 0.38 5.36
CA LEU A 229 15.61 -0.56 4.25
C LEU A 229 16.43 0.01 3.09
N LEU A 230 16.27 1.31 2.78
CA LEU A 230 17.09 1.99 1.78
C LEU A 230 18.56 2.12 2.21
N ALA A 231 18.80 2.49 3.47
CA ALA A 231 20.14 2.65 4.03
C ALA A 231 20.90 1.31 4.10
N LYS A 232 20.18 0.20 4.34
CA LYS A 232 20.76 -1.16 4.31
C LYS A 232 21.31 -1.53 2.92
N ARG A 233 20.76 -0.97 1.85
CA ARG A 233 21.21 -1.19 0.45
C ARG A 233 22.33 -0.24 0.01
N GLY A 234 22.88 0.55 0.93
CA GLY A 234 23.95 1.50 0.66
C GLY A 234 23.50 2.95 0.73
N SER A 235 24.16 3.83 -0.02
CA SER A 235 23.90 5.27 0.08
C SER A 235 22.48 5.62 -0.32
N VAL A 236 21.80 6.36 0.56
CA VAL A 236 20.45 6.89 0.31
C VAL A 236 20.57 8.05 -0.67
N PRO A 237 19.95 7.99 -1.86
CA PRO A 237 20.01 9.09 -2.82
C PRO A 237 19.42 10.37 -2.24
N ARG A 238 19.99 11.53 -2.59
CA ARG A 238 19.37 12.83 -2.28
C ARG A 238 17.95 12.86 -2.85
N GLY A 239 16.99 13.25 -2.02
CA GLY A 239 15.57 13.30 -2.38
C GLY A 239 14.79 12.00 -2.15
N ALA A 240 15.44 10.88 -1.79
CA ALA A 240 14.73 9.62 -1.53
C ALA A 240 13.77 9.70 -0.34
N VAL A 241 14.16 10.38 0.75
CA VAL A 241 13.31 10.55 1.93
C VAL A 241 12.08 11.42 1.61
N PRO A 242 12.20 12.62 1.02
CA PRO A 242 11.03 13.37 0.58
C PRO A 242 10.12 12.60 -0.38
N LEU A 243 10.67 11.86 -1.33
CA LEU A 243 9.89 11.04 -2.28
C LEU A 243 9.06 9.95 -1.58
N LEU A 244 9.50 9.47 -0.41
CA LEU A 244 8.78 8.48 0.38
C LEU A 244 7.75 9.14 1.31
N VAL A 245 8.18 10.16 2.06
CA VAL A 245 7.40 10.77 3.14
C VAL A 245 6.29 11.66 2.59
N VAL A 246 6.61 12.53 1.63
CA VAL A 246 5.67 13.55 1.13
C VAL A 246 4.40 12.92 0.56
N PRO A 247 4.44 11.90 -0.32
CA PRO A 247 3.23 11.27 -0.82
C PRO A 247 2.39 10.63 0.28
N LEU A 248 3.01 9.91 1.24
CA LEU A 248 2.29 9.30 2.34
C LEU A 248 1.56 10.35 3.18
N VAL A 249 2.25 11.42 3.58
CA VAL A 249 1.68 12.50 4.39
C VAL A 249 0.53 13.16 3.65
N TRP A 250 0.78 13.63 2.41
CA TRP A 250 -0.24 14.31 1.61
C TRP A 250 -1.47 13.45 1.39
N LEU A 251 -1.29 12.20 0.96
CA LEU A 251 -2.40 11.29 0.73
C LEU A 251 -3.19 11.03 2.02
N SER A 252 -2.51 10.90 3.17
CA SER A 252 -3.18 10.69 4.46
C SER A 252 -3.99 11.91 4.87
N VAL A 253 -3.41 13.11 4.88
CA VAL A 253 -4.12 14.34 5.32
C VAL A 253 -5.21 14.77 4.35
N SER A 254 -5.12 14.38 3.08
CA SER A 254 -6.18 14.64 2.09
C SER A 254 -7.46 13.84 2.35
N LEU A 255 -7.41 12.76 3.14
CA LEU A 255 -8.60 11.97 3.49
C LEU A 255 -9.58 12.76 4.37
N ASP A 256 -9.07 13.70 5.17
CA ASP A 256 -9.85 14.51 6.12
C ASP A 256 -9.85 15.99 5.69
N GLU A 257 -9.98 16.22 4.38
CA GLU A 257 -10.06 17.55 3.74
C GLU A 257 -8.99 18.57 4.17
N LEU A 258 -7.80 18.10 4.58
CA LEU A 258 -6.69 18.90 5.10
C LEU A 258 -6.98 19.58 6.46
N GLU A 259 -7.99 19.15 7.22
CA GLU A 259 -8.27 19.70 8.55
C GLU A 259 -7.05 19.59 9.48
N GLN A 260 -6.30 18.49 9.38
CA GLN A 260 -5.09 18.22 10.17
C GLN A 260 -3.78 18.72 9.51
N ALA A 261 -3.83 19.36 8.34
CA ALA A 261 -2.63 19.80 7.63
C ALA A 261 -1.69 20.72 8.43
N PRO A 262 -2.18 21.63 9.31
CA PRO A 262 -1.30 22.44 10.16
C PRO A 262 -0.43 21.60 11.11
N LEU A 263 -0.92 20.45 11.60
CA LEU A 263 -0.15 19.57 12.49
C LEU A 263 0.89 18.73 11.74
N ALA A 264 0.63 18.41 10.46
CA ALA A 264 1.54 17.61 9.64
C ALA A 264 2.73 18.39 9.06
N ILE A 265 2.64 19.73 9.03
CA ILE A 265 3.62 20.63 8.40
C ILE A 265 4.40 21.46 9.45
N ALA A 266 3.93 21.51 10.71
CA ALA A 266 4.60 22.18 11.83
C ALA A 266 5.82 21.41 12.34
#